data_AF-A0A561V2Q2-F1
#
_entry.id   AF-A0A561V2Q2-F1
#
_cell.length_a   1.000
_cell.length_b   1.000
_cell.length_c   1.000
_cell.angle_alpha   90.00
_cell.angle_beta   90.00
_cell.angle_gamma   90.00
#
_symmetry.space_group_name_H-M   'P 1'
#
loop_
_entity.id
_entity.type
_entity.pdbx_description
1 polymer ?
#
loop_
_entity_poly.entity_id
_entity_poly.type
_entity_poly.pdbx_seq_one_letter_code
_entity_poly.pdbx_strand_id
1 'polypeptide(L)'
;MCVAVPRAALKMSLGALAGSLAGGLLALQLASSGVPLPAPLTTDRMRAEVRHELALEGASAVRHQPWNGIPFKVYGAEAGAAGVPASDWLAASATARGSRTLTVGLGLAGFGLLMRRHRRHYGRGLALLGGGFAVGFSLIVRGWS
;
A
#
# COMPACT_ATOMS: atom_id res chain seq x y z
N MET A 1 15.42 8.12 0.45
CA MET A 1 15.81 8.70 1.76
C MET A 1 16.23 7.66 2.81
N CYS A 2 15.57 6.51 2.96
CA CYS A 2 15.98 5.47 3.94
C CYS A 2 17.41 4.92 3.74
N VAL A 3 17.91 4.95 2.51
CA VAL A 3 19.29 4.55 2.16
C VAL A 3 20.35 5.52 2.70
N ALA A 4 20.00 6.81 2.81
CA ALA A 4 20.92 7.88 3.21
C ALA A 4 21.04 8.00 4.74
N VAL A 5 19.92 7.86 5.48
CA VAL A 5 19.89 8.00 6.95
C VAL A 5 19.12 6.83 7.59
N PRO A 6 19.77 5.66 7.75
CA PRO A 6 19.10 4.44 8.22
C PRO A 6 18.50 4.58 9.63
N ARG A 7 19.07 5.44 10.49
CA ARG A 7 18.54 5.73 11.83
C ARG A 7 17.20 6.48 11.80
N ALA A 8 16.91 7.23 10.75
CA ALA A 8 15.64 7.93 10.56
C ALA A 8 14.58 7.05 9.86
N ALA A 9 14.99 5.94 9.24
CA ALA A 9 14.10 5.06 8.49
C ALA A 9 12.97 4.52 9.36
N LEU A 10 13.23 4.23 10.64
CA LEU A 10 12.23 3.69 11.56
C LEU A 10 11.16 4.73 11.91
N LYS A 11 11.57 5.96 12.27
CA LYS A 11 10.64 7.08 12.53
C LYS A 11 9.83 7.46 11.30
N MET A 12 10.47 7.51 10.13
CA MET A 12 9.79 7.82 8.87
C MET A 12 8.80 6.72 8.45
N SER A 13 9.16 5.44 8.65
CA SER A 13 8.27 4.31 8.36
C SER A 13 7.06 4.29 9.28
N LEU A 14 7.26 4.58 10.57
CA LEU A 14 6.15 4.71 11.53
C LEU A 14 5.24 5.90 11.18
N GLY A 15 5.81 7.06 10.83
CA GLY A 15 5.03 8.22 10.39
C GLY A 15 4.24 7.93 9.11
N ALA A 16 4.85 7.27 8.13
CA ALA A 16 4.17 6.84 6.91
C ALA A 16 3.06 5.84 7.20
N LEU A 17 3.28 4.86 8.09
CA LEU A 17 2.25 3.90 8.51
C LEU A 17 1.09 4.63 9.18
N ALA A 18 1.37 5.50 10.15
CA ALA A 18 0.36 6.26 10.87
C ALA A 18 -0.48 7.13 9.92
N GLY A 19 0.17 7.88 9.01
CA GLY A 19 -0.54 8.67 8.01
C GLY A 19 -1.37 7.82 7.05
N SER A 20 -0.87 6.64 6.68
CA SER A 20 -1.54 5.69 5.80
C SER A 20 -2.77 5.04 6.46
N LEU A 21 -2.71 4.77 7.76
CA LEU A 21 -3.84 4.30 8.56
C LEU A 21 -4.88 5.40 8.78
N ALA A 22 -4.44 6.61 9.13
CA ALA A 22 -5.31 7.77 9.30
C ALA A 22 -6.08 8.09 8.01
N GLY A 23 -5.40 8.12 6.87
CA GLY A 23 -6.04 8.30 5.57
C GLY A 23 -7.01 7.16 5.22
N GLY A 24 -6.72 5.93 5.65
CA GLY A 24 -7.61 4.78 5.51
C GLY A 24 -8.89 4.87 6.32
N LEU A 25 -8.77 5.27 7.59
CA LEU A 25 -9.90 5.51 8.46
C LEU A 25 -10.77 6.66 7.94
N LEU A 26 -10.15 7.75 7.50
CA LEU A 26 -10.87 8.87 6.91
C LEU A 26 -11.63 8.42 5.67
N ALA A 27 -11.02 7.61 4.81
CA ALA A 27 -11.68 7.08 3.62
C ALA A 27 -12.89 6.19 3.97
N LEU A 28 -12.72 5.31 4.97
CA LEU A 28 -13.79 4.46 5.50
C LEU A 28 -14.96 5.31 6.02
N GLN A 29 -14.68 6.33 6.83
CA GLN A 29 -15.71 7.15 7.46
C GLN A 29 -16.44 8.06 6.48
N LEU A 30 -15.74 8.60 5.49
CA LEU A 30 -16.38 9.39 4.44
C LEU A 30 -17.29 8.52 3.58
N ALA A 31 -16.86 7.31 3.24
CA ALA A 31 -17.67 6.38 2.47
C ALA A 31 -18.87 5.83 3.26
N SER A 32 -18.72 5.51 4.55
CA SER A 32 -19.83 5.11 5.41
C SER A 32 -20.85 6.23 5.60
N SER A 33 -20.41 7.49 5.52
CA SER A 33 -21.27 8.68 5.54
C SER A 33 -21.88 9.02 4.17
N GLY A 34 -21.67 8.19 3.14
CA GLY A 34 -22.20 8.39 1.79
C GLY A 34 -21.47 9.45 0.95
N VAL A 35 -20.32 9.95 1.39
CA VAL A 35 -19.53 10.95 0.65
C VAL A 35 -18.64 10.24 -0.38
N PRO A 36 -18.84 10.47 -1.69
CA PRO A 36 -18.02 9.84 -2.71
C PRO A 36 -16.60 10.43 -2.71
N LEU A 37 -15.60 9.56 -2.57
CA LEU A 37 -14.19 9.95 -2.65
C LEU A 37 -13.69 9.93 -4.10
N PRO A 38 -13.05 11.00 -4.59
CA PRO A 38 -12.48 11.00 -5.93
C PRO A 38 -11.39 9.92 -6.01
N ALA A 39 -11.59 8.96 -6.90
CA ALA A 39 -10.69 7.82 -7.09
C ALA A 39 -10.08 7.83 -8.50
N PRO A 40 -9.19 8.80 -8.82
CA PRO A 40 -8.49 8.80 -10.10
C PRO A 40 -7.66 7.52 -10.24
N LEU A 41 -7.54 7.03 -11.49
CA LEU A 41 -6.85 5.78 -11.86
C LEU A 41 -7.48 4.52 -11.22
N THR A 42 -8.80 4.51 -11.03
CA THR A 42 -9.55 3.33 -10.58
C THR A 42 -10.66 3.01 -11.57
N THR A 43 -10.93 1.72 -11.79
CA THR A 43 -11.97 1.25 -12.71
C THR A 43 -13.10 0.57 -11.95
N ASP A 44 -14.29 0.48 -12.56
CA ASP A 44 -15.43 -0.22 -11.95
C ASP A 44 -15.14 -1.69 -11.68
N ARG A 45 -14.30 -2.31 -12.53
CA ARG A 45 -13.81 -3.67 -12.34
C ARG A 45 -13.02 -3.81 -11.04
N MET A 46 -12.14 -2.86 -10.71
CA MET A 46 -11.42 -2.86 -9.43
C MET A 46 -12.38 -2.78 -8.24
N ARG A 47 -13.43 -1.95 -8.33
CA ARG A 47 -14.43 -1.82 -7.25
C ARG A 47 -15.25 -3.09 -7.09
N ALA A 48 -15.65 -3.71 -8.19
CA ALA A 48 -16.39 -4.97 -8.19
C ALA A 48 -15.58 -6.11 -7.55
N GLU A 49 -14.30 -6.22 -7.89
CA GLU A 49 -13.40 -7.20 -7.27
C GLU A 49 -13.30 -6.98 -5.76
N VAL A 50 -13.06 -5.74 -5.33
CA VAL A 50 -12.96 -5.40 -3.90
C VAL A 50 -14.25 -5.73 -3.16
N ARG A 51 -15.43 -5.43 -3.74
CA ARG A 51 -16.72 -5.82 -3.14
C ARG A 51 -16.85 -7.33 -3.00
N HIS A 52 -16.40 -8.09 -4.01
CA HIS A 52 -16.41 -9.54 -3.95
C HIS A 52 -15.51 -10.07 -2.83
N GLU A 53 -14.27 -9.59 -2.76
CA GLU A 53 -13.33 -10.00 -1.70
C GLU A 53 -13.82 -9.59 -0.30
N LEU A 54 -14.36 -8.38 -0.14
CA LEU A 54 -14.93 -7.90 1.12
C LEU A 54 -16.14 -8.73 1.56
N ALA A 55 -16.99 -9.17 0.62
CA ALA A 55 -18.14 -10.01 0.94
C ALA A 55 -17.71 -11.40 1.45
N LEU A 56 -16.58 -11.92 0.98
CA LEU A 56 -16.05 -13.22 1.38
C LEU A 56 -15.24 -13.17 2.69
N GLU A 57 -14.51 -12.08 2.92
CA GLU A 57 -13.44 -12.06 3.93
C GLU A 57 -13.49 -10.86 4.89
N GLY A 58 -14.46 -9.96 4.70
CA GLY A 58 -14.60 -8.74 5.47
C GLY A 58 -13.33 -7.90 5.44
N ALA A 59 -12.96 -7.31 6.59
CA ALA A 59 -11.77 -6.45 6.71
C ALA A 59 -10.47 -7.12 6.24
N SER A 60 -10.37 -8.46 6.30
CA SER A 60 -9.17 -9.20 5.92
C SER A 60 -8.87 -9.17 4.41
N ALA A 61 -9.86 -8.84 3.57
CA ALA A 61 -9.71 -8.70 2.12
C ALA A 61 -8.60 -7.72 1.73
N VAL A 62 -8.31 -6.73 2.58
CA VAL A 62 -7.25 -5.74 2.37
C VAL A 62 -5.86 -6.35 2.16
N ARG A 63 -5.66 -7.62 2.55
CA ARG A 63 -4.41 -8.35 2.33
C ARG A 63 -4.13 -8.70 0.86
N HIS A 64 -5.14 -8.65 -0.02
CA HIS A 64 -4.97 -8.92 -1.46
C HIS A 64 -4.40 -7.74 -2.23
N GLN A 65 -4.52 -6.53 -1.66
CA GLN A 65 -4.01 -5.27 -2.21
C GLN A 65 -2.57 -5.35 -2.79
N PRO A 66 -1.61 -6.05 -2.16
CA PRO A 66 -0.25 -6.22 -2.68
C PRO A 66 -0.16 -6.95 -4.02
N TRP A 67 -1.08 -7.86 -4.29
CA TRP A 67 -0.99 -8.85 -5.36
C TRP A 67 -1.88 -8.49 -6.53
N ASN A 68 -3.06 -7.94 -6.27
CA ASN A 68 -3.98 -7.50 -7.31
C ASN A 68 -3.68 -6.07 -7.81
N GLY A 69 -2.92 -5.27 -7.06
CA GLY A 69 -2.54 -3.91 -7.45
C GLY A 69 -3.66 -2.87 -7.29
N ILE A 70 -4.80 -3.24 -6.69
CA ILE A 70 -5.92 -2.33 -6.46
C ILE A 70 -5.54 -1.30 -5.39
N PRO A 71 -5.80 0.01 -5.59
CA PRO A 71 -5.43 1.02 -4.60
C PRO A 71 -6.17 0.84 -3.26
N PHE A 72 -5.47 0.98 -2.14
CA PHE A 72 -6.04 0.86 -0.80
C PHE A 72 -7.23 1.81 -0.53
N LYS A 73 -7.25 2.98 -1.18
CA LYS A 73 -8.38 3.92 -1.08
C LYS A 73 -9.69 3.29 -1.58
N VAL A 74 -9.63 2.39 -2.56
CA VAL A 74 -10.79 1.64 -3.06
C VAL A 74 -11.28 0.67 -2.00
N TYR A 75 -10.36 -0.12 -1.44
CA TYR A 75 -10.63 -1.00 -0.31
C TYR A 75 -11.29 -0.29 0.88
N GLY A 76 -10.73 0.86 1.31
CA GLY A 76 -11.31 1.64 2.40
C GLY A 76 -12.70 2.20 2.07
N ALA A 77 -12.91 2.68 0.84
CA ALA A 77 -14.19 3.21 0.41
C ALA A 77 -15.26 2.11 0.32
N GLU A 78 -14.96 0.98 -0.31
CA GLU A 78 -15.91 -0.13 -0.43
C GLU A 78 -16.15 -0.82 0.93
N ALA A 79 -15.15 -0.89 1.82
CA ALA A 79 -15.33 -1.37 3.19
C ALA A 79 -16.25 -0.46 4.00
N GLY A 80 -16.13 0.86 3.85
CA GLY A 80 -17.04 1.84 4.45
C GLY A 80 -18.46 1.71 3.91
N ALA A 81 -18.61 1.54 2.59
CA ALA A 81 -19.92 1.32 1.95
C ALA A 81 -20.55 -0.03 2.36
N ALA A 82 -19.75 -1.06 2.63
CA ALA A 82 -20.19 -2.35 3.13
C ALA A 82 -20.44 -2.41 4.65
N GLY A 83 -20.22 -1.30 5.37
CA GLY A 83 -20.46 -1.23 6.82
C GLY A 83 -19.45 -2.02 7.67
N VAL A 84 -18.23 -2.24 7.17
CA VAL A 84 -17.19 -2.96 7.91
C VAL A 84 -16.80 -2.18 9.18
N PRO A 85 -16.74 -2.83 10.35
CA PRO A 85 -16.35 -2.17 11.60
C PRO A 85 -14.97 -1.51 11.51
N ALA A 86 -14.87 -0.26 11.97
CA ALA A 86 -13.63 0.51 11.89
C ALA A 86 -12.47 -0.13 12.67
N SER A 87 -12.75 -0.82 13.78
CA SER A 87 -11.75 -1.56 14.56
C SER A 87 -11.10 -2.68 13.75
N ASP A 88 -11.92 -3.47 13.07
CA ASP A 88 -11.51 -4.64 12.31
C ASP A 88 -10.75 -4.19 11.06
N TRP A 89 -11.26 -3.12 10.43
CA TRP A 89 -10.59 -2.44 9.33
C TRP A 89 -9.20 -1.95 9.73
N LEU A 90 -9.07 -1.29 10.89
CA LEU A 90 -7.80 -0.79 11.39
C LEU A 90 -6.83 -1.93 11.67
N ALA A 91 -7.27 -2.98 12.35
CA ALA A 91 -6.43 -4.13 12.70
C ALA A 91 -5.92 -4.88 11.44
N ALA A 92 -6.83 -5.14 10.48
CA ALA A 92 -6.47 -5.78 9.22
C ALA A 92 -5.53 -4.89 8.40
N SER A 93 -5.82 -3.59 8.30
CA SER A 93 -4.99 -2.62 7.59
C SER A 93 -3.61 -2.46 8.23
N ALA A 94 -3.54 -2.41 9.56
CA ALA A 94 -2.29 -2.31 10.30
C ALA A 94 -1.43 -3.57 10.11
N THR A 95 -2.03 -4.74 10.10
CA THR A 95 -1.31 -6.00 9.83
C THR A 95 -0.80 -6.05 8.39
N ALA A 96 -1.68 -5.79 7.41
CA ALA A 96 -1.34 -5.87 5.99
C ALA A 96 -0.31 -4.83 5.56
N ARG A 97 -0.39 -3.61 6.09
CA ARG A 97 0.52 -2.50 5.72
C ARG A 97 1.72 -2.39 6.64
N GLY A 98 1.56 -2.68 7.93
CA GLY A 98 2.64 -2.63 8.92
C GLY A 98 3.71 -3.65 8.61
N SER A 99 3.33 -4.92 8.40
CA SER A 99 4.25 -5.97 7.98
C SER A 99 5.02 -5.57 6.72
N ARG A 100 4.33 -5.08 5.69
CA ARG A 100 4.92 -4.71 4.40
C ARG A 100 5.84 -3.50 4.49
N THR A 101 5.44 -2.45 5.20
CA THR A 101 6.25 -1.24 5.41
C THR A 101 7.53 -1.58 6.17
N LEU A 102 7.43 -2.45 7.18
CA LEU A 102 8.58 -2.93 7.94
C LEU A 102 9.50 -3.80 7.08
N THR A 103 8.97 -4.80 6.36
CA THR A 103 9.77 -5.69 5.51
C THR A 103 10.49 -4.92 4.39
N VAL A 104 9.78 -4.01 3.69
CA VAL A 104 10.40 -3.18 2.64
C VAL A 104 11.41 -2.21 3.24
N GLY A 105 11.07 -1.57 4.37
CA GLY A 105 11.98 -0.67 5.07
C GLY A 105 13.27 -1.36 5.51
N LEU A 106 13.17 -2.54 6.12
CA LEU A 106 14.31 -3.36 6.54
C LEU A 106 15.10 -3.89 5.34
N GLY A 107 14.43 -4.37 4.30
CA GLY A 107 15.07 -4.85 3.07
C GLY A 107 15.88 -3.75 2.39
N LEU A 108 15.32 -2.55 2.23
CA LEU A 108 16.02 -1.40 1.67
C LEU A 108 17.15 -0.90 2.59
N ALA A 109 16.98 -0.95 3.91
CA ALA A 109 18.02 -0.59 4.86
C ALA A 109 19.21 -1.56 4.80
N GLY A 110 18.94 -2.88 4.76
CA GLY A 110 19.95 -3.93 4.59
C GLY A 110 20.65 -3.83 3.24
N PHE A 111 19.90 -3.64 2.16
CA PHE A 111 20.46 -3.40 0.82
C PHE A 111 21.34 -2.15 0.79
N GLY A 112 20.89 -1.06 1.43
CA GLY A 112 21.68 0.16 1.57
C GLY A 112 22.98 -0.05 2.35
N LEU A 113 22.97 -0.89 3.39
CA LEU A 113 24.16 -1.24 4.16
C LEU A 113 25.15 -2.06 3.34
N LEU A 114 24.66 -3.03 2.55
CA LEU A 114 25.49 -3.87 1.67
C LEU A 114 26.09 -3.05 0.51
N MET A 115 25.29 -2.18 -0.11
CA MET A 115 25.72 -1.31 -1.21
C MET A 115 26.69 -0.19 -0.77
N ARG A 116 26.77 0.16 0.53
CA ARG A 116 27.81 1.08 1.04
C ARG A 116 29.22 0.59 0.73
N ARG A 117 29.44 -0.74 0.65
CA ARG A 117 30.73 -1.34 0.30
C ARG A 117 30.97 -1.40 -1.21
N HIS A 118 29.92 -1.30 -2.02
CA HIS A 118 29.95 -1.39 -3.49
C HIS A 118 29.44 -0.11 -4.18
N ARG A 119 29.84 1.06 -3.68
CA ARG A 119 29.36 2.38 -4.18
C ARG A 119 29.49 2.58 -5.68
N ARG A 120 30.46 1.91 -6.33
CA ARG A 120 30.68 1.97 -7.79
C ARG A 120 29.51 1.37 -8.62
N HIS A 121 28.67 0.52 -8.03
CA HIS A 121 27.52 -0.11 -8.70
C HIS A 121 26.17 0.50 -8.33
N TYR A 122 26.16 1.54 -7.49
CA TYR A 122 24.95 2.18 -6.99
C TYR A 122 24.03 2.67 -8.12
N GLY A 123 24.59 3.29 -9.17
CA GLY A 123 23.82 3.76 -10.32
C GLY A 123 23.10 2.64 -11.09
N ARG A 124 23.76 1.48 -11.27
CA ARG A 124 23.14 0.31 -11.92
C ARG A 124 22.03 -0.28 -11.06
N GLY A 125 22.26 -0.38 -9.74
CA GLY A 125 21.23 -0.84 -8.80
C GLY A 125 19.99 0.05 -8.80
N LEU A 126 20.17 1.37 -8.85
CA LEU A 126 19.07 2.32 -8.92
C LEU A 126 18.29 2.21 -10.24
N ALA A 127 19.00 2.06 -11.37
CA ALA A 127 18.39 1.88 -12.68
C ALA A 127 17.56 0.58 -12.77
N LEU A 128 18.08 -0.53 -12.24
CA LEU A 128 17.36 -1.81 -12.21
C LEU A 128 16.12 -1.73 -11.32
N LEU A 129 16.21 -1.12 -10.14
CA LEU A 129 15.05 -0.94 -9.25
C LEU A 129 13.98 -0.04 -9.87
N GLY A 130 14.39 1.09 -10.45
CA GLY A 130 13.48 2.01 -11.12
C GLY A 130 12.81 1.39 -12.35
N GLY A 131 13.60 0.67 -13.17
CA GLY A 131 13.09 -0.06 -14.34
C GLY A 131 12.11 -1.16 -13.95
N GLY A 132 12.45 -1.97 -12.94
CA GLY A 132 11.57 -3.02 -12.42
C GLY A 132 10.26 -2.44 -11.88
N PHE A 133 10.32 -1.31 -11.16
CA PHE A 133 9.12 -0.59 -10.72
C PHE A 133 8.25 -0.13 -11.89
N ALA A 134 8.84 0.52 -12.90
CA ALA A 134 8.12 1.01 -14.07
C ALA A 134 7.43 -0.13 -14.85
N VAL A 135 8.13 -1.26 -15.04
CA VAL A 135 7.57 -2.45 -15.71
C VAL A 135 6.42 -3.03 -14.89
N GLY A 136 6.63 -3.27 -13.58
CA GLY A 136 5.60 -3.82 -12.70
C GLY A 136 4.36 -2.92 -12.64
N PHE A 137 4.55 -1.61 -12.51
CA PHE A 137 3.45 -0.64 -12.53
C PHE A 137 2.70 -0.66 -13.86
N SER A 138 3.41 -0.72 -14.99
CA SER A 138 2.79 -0.78 -16.32
C SER A 138 1.97 -2.05 -16.54
N LEU A 139 2.42 -3.19 -16.03
CA LEU A 139 1.69 -4.45 -16.10
C LEU A 139 0.40 -4.40 -15.28
N ILE A 140 0.44 -3.80 -14.08
CA ILE A 140 -0.76 -3.61 -13.25
C ILE A 140 -1.75 -2.69 -13.95
N VAL A 141 -1.31 -1.54 -14.46
CA VAL A 141 -2.19 -0.61 -15.18
C VAL A 141 -2.84 -1.31 -16.38
N ARG A 142 -2.06 -2.07 -17.16
CA ARG A 142 -2.59 -2.86 -18.29
C ARG A 142 -3.57 -3.96 -17.89
N GLY A 143 -3.39 -4.59 -16.73
CA GLY A 143 -4.31 -5.63 -16.24
C GLY A 143 -5.69 -5.12 -15.85
N TRP A 144 -5.80 -3.81 -15.56
CA TRP A 144 -7.04 -3.17 -15.10
C TRP A 144 -7.60 -2.11 -16.05
N SER A 145 -6.89 -1.83 -17.15
CA SER A 145 -7.38 -1.01 -18.27
C SER A 145 -8.32 -1.83 -19.16
#